data_AF-A0A4R7LXF4-F1
#
_entry.id   AF-A0A4R7LXF4-F1
#
_cell.length_a   1.000
_cell.length_b   1.000
_cell.length_c   1.000
_cell.angle_alpha   90.00
_cell.angle_beta   90.00
_cell.angle_gamma   90.00
#
_symmetry.space_group_name_H-M   'P 1'
#
loop_
_entity.id
_entity.type
_entity.pdbx_description
1 polymer ?
#
loop_
_entity_poly.entity_id
_entity_poly.type
_entity_poly.pdbx_seq_one_letter_code
_entity_poly.pdbx_strand_id
1 'polypeptide(L)'
;MAHSQFDLFLQDATYFDQTSESTLERDRFYGLYMSWCFINQHLPGTETTFWSAMKTRLPGSRKGLRMKGPAAADYIVSSYPELV
;
A
#
# COMPACT_ATOMS: atom_id res chain seq x y z
N MET A 1 5.39 20.48 6.26
CA MET A 1 5.16 19.91 4.91
C MET A 1 3.87 19.12 4.99
N ALA A 2 2.88 19.36 4.12
CA ALA A 2 1.66 18.57 4.13
C ALA A 2 2.00 17.17 3.61
N HIS A 3 2.18 16.22 4.54
CA HIS A 3 2.30 14.80 4.18
C HIS A 3 0.99 14.42 3.49
N SER A 4 1.06 14.06 2.20
CA SER A 4 -0.14 13.59 1.51
C SER A 4 -0.59 12.28 2.15
N GLN A 5 -1.88 11.92 2.05
CA GLN A 5 -2.36 10.61 2.50
C GLN A 5 -1.54 9.44 1.92
N PHE A 6 -0.99 9.63 0.71
CA PHE A 6 -0.07 8.72 0.05
C PHE A 6 1.28 8.55 0.76
N ASP A 7 1.84 9.63 1.31
CA ASP A 7 3.11 9.57 2.03
C ASP A 7 2.93 8.89 3.39
N LEU A 8 1.82 9.20 4.08
CA LEU A 8 1.42 8.53 5.32
C LEU A 8 1.19 7.05 5.09
N PHE A 9 0.42 6.69 4.05
CA PHE A 9 0.23 5.32 3.62
C PHE A 9 1.55 4.59 3.38
N LEU A 10 2.47 5.19 2.62
CA LEU A 10 3.77 4.57 2.35
C LEU A 10 4.58 4.37 3.64
N GLN A 11 4.54 5.32 4.57
CA GLN A 11 5.30 5.23 5.82
C GLN A 11 4.70 4.22 6.79
N ASP A 12 3.37 4.11 6.85
CA ASP A 12 2.62 3.36 7.85
C ASP A 12 2.35 1.92 7.40
N ALA A 13 1.84 1.76 6.17
CA ALA A 13 1.45 0.46 5.61
C ALA A 13 2.55 -0.20 4.76
N THR A 14 3.65 0.50 4.45
CA THR A 14 4.68 -0.04 3.54
C THR A 14 6.09 0.21 4.04
N TYR A 15 7.04 -0.53 3.49
CA TYR A 15 8.47 -0.25 3.66
C TYR A 15 9.26 -0.78 2.48
N PHE A 16 10.46 -0.22 2.29
CA PHE A 16 11.42 -0.71 1.32
C PHE A 16 12.40 -1.66 1.99
N ASP A 17 12.38 -2.91 1.54
CA ASP A 17 13.33 -3.94 1.87
C ASP A 17 14.31 -4.10 0.69
N GLN A 18 15.50 -3.52 0.82
CA GLN A 18 16.55 -3.59 -0.20
C GLN A 18 17.10 -5.02 -0.41
N THR A 19 16.84 -5.93 0.53
CA THR A 19 17.31 -7.32 0.45
C THR A 19 16.35 -8.23 -0.32
N SER A 20 15.11 -7.77 -0.53
CA SER A 20 14.07 -8.56 -1.17
C SER A 20 13.91 -8.21 -2.64
N GLU A 21 14.11 -9.20 -3.51
CA GLU A 21 13.84 -9.06 -4.95
C GLU A 21 12.35 -9.18 -5.28
N SER A 22 11.53 -9.61 -4.32
CA SER A 22 10.08 -9.69 -4.47
C SER A 22 9.46 -8.31 -4.69
N THR A 23 8.66 -8.17 -5.74
CA THR A 23 7.93 -6.95 -6.05
C THR A 23 6.47 -7.10 -5.64
N LEU A 24 5.90 -6.07 -5.02
CA LEU A 24 4.48 -6.07 -4.70
C LEU A 24 3.65 -5.84 -5.98
N GLU A 25 2.72 -6.76 -6.23
CA GLU A 25 1.80 -6.67 -7.36
C GLU A 25 0.90 -5.44 -7.26
N ARG A 26 0.43 -4.96 -8.42
CA ARG A 26 -0.40 -3.75 -8.49
C ARG A 26 -1.70 -3.92 -7.70
N ASP A 27 -2.38 -5.04 -7.90
CA ASP A 27 -3.67 -5.31 -7.26
C ASP A 27 -3.53 -5.42 -5.73
N ARG A 28 -2.50 -6.12 -5.24
CA ARG A 28 -2.24 -6.20 -3.79
C ARG A 28 -1.91 -4.85 -3.17
N PHE A 29 -1.17 -4.01 -3.91
CA PHE A 29 -0.80 -2.71 -3.41
C PHE A 29 -1.99 -1.76 -3.31
N TYR A 30 -2.87 -1.79 -4.30
CA TYR A 30 -4.10 -1.01 -4.25
C TYR A 30 -5.06 -1.53 -3.19
N GLY A 31 -5.17 -2.85 -3.03
CA GLY A 31 -5.95 -3.46 -1.95
C GLY A 31 -5.45 -3.05 -0.56
N LEU A 32 -4.13 -3.05 -0.35
CA LEU A 32 -3.54 -2.54 0.89
C LEU A 32 -3.90 -1.07 1.14
N TYR A 33 -3.89 -0.24 0.11
CA TYR A 33 -4.28 1.17 0.21
C TYR A 33 -5.75 1.32 0.61
N MET A 34 -6.65 0.50 0.06
CA MET A 34 -8.05 0.47 0.47
C MET A 34 -8.22 0.10 1.95
N SER A 35 -7.55 -0.97 2.40
CA SER A 35 -7.53 -1.37 3.82
C SER A 35 -6.98 -0.27 4.73
N TRP A 36 -5.88 0.38 4.33
CA TRP A 36 -5.29 1.47 5.10
C TRP A 36 -6.23 2.68 5.20
N CYS A 37 -6.90 3.05 4.10
CA CYS A 37 -7.91 4.09 4.09
C CYS A 37 -9.08 3.77 5.01
N PHE A 38 -9.54 2.52 5.02
CA PHE A 38 -10.63 2.08 5.89
C PHE A 38 -10.26 2.20 7.38
N ILE A 39 -9.07 1.73 7.77
CA ILE A 39 -8.57 1.78 9.15
C ILE A 39 -8.36 3.23 9.62
N ASN A 40 -7.78 4.07 8.77
CA ASN A 40 -7.45 5.46 9.10
C ASN A 40 -8.60 6.44 8.80
N GLN A 41 -9.78 5.93 8.41
CA GLN A 41 -10.97 6.73 8.05
C GLN A 41 -10.69 7.78 6.97
N HIS A 42 -9.80 7.47 6.03
CA HIS A 42 -9.51 8.30 4.86
C HIS A 42 -10.40 7.92 3.68
N LEU A 43 -10.76 8.91 2.86
CA LEU A 43 -11.47 8.64 1.61
C LEU A 43 -10.48 8.05 0.58
N PRO A 44 -10.70 6.82 0.09
CA PRO A 44 -9.90 6.29 -0.99
C PRO A 44 -10.15 7.09 -2.27
N GLY A 45 -9.06 7.50 -2.93
CA GLY A 45 -9.14 8.07 -4.27
C GLY A 45 -9.27 6.97 -5.30
N THR A 46 -9.52 7.36 -6.56
CA THR A 46 -9.54 6.43 -7.68
C THR A 46 -8.18 5.76 -7.88
N GLU A 47 -8.19 4.54 -8.43
CA GLU A 47 -6.98 3.79 -8.73
C GLU A 47 -5.99 4.60 -9.61
N THR A 48 -6.53 5.36 -10.57
CA THR A 48 -5.73 6.23 -11.46
C THR A 48 -5.00 7.32 -10.68
N THR A 49 -5.68 8.01 -9.76
CA THR A 49 -5.07 9.06 -8.93
C THR A 49 -4.01 8.46 -8.01
N PHE A 50 -4.31 7.30 -7.41
CA PHE A 50 -3.35 6.56 -6.60
C PHE A 50 -2.09 6.22 -7.40
N TRP A 51 -2.22 5.58 -8.57
CA TRP A 51 -1.06 5.22 -9.39
C TRP A 51 -0.28 6.43 -9.90
N SER A 52 -0.96 7.52 -10.24
CA SER A 52 -0.31 8.77 -10.64
C SER A 52 0.55 9.32 -9.49
N ALA A 53 0.01 9.33 -8.28
CA ALA A 53 0.72 9.73 -7.06
C ALA A 53 1.89 8.78 -6.70
N MET A 54 1.74 7.47 -6.97
CA MET A 54 2.76 6.48 -6.71
C MET A 54 3.91 6.54 -7.71
N LYS A 55 3.65 6.89 -8.98
CA LYS A 55 4.71 7.05 -10.00
C LYS A 55 5.74 8.12 -9.63
N THR A 56 5.32 9.17 -8.92
CA THR A 56 6.23 10.24 -8.49
C THR A 56 6.96 9.92 -7.18
N ARG A 57 6.43 8.98 -6.38
CA ARG A 57 6.95 8.63 -5.04
C ARG A 57 7.78 7.36 -5.03
N LEU A 58 7.42 6.39 -5.86
CA LEU A 58 8.10 5.10 -5.94
C LEU A 58 9.16 5.19 -7.04
N PRO A 59 10.40 4.72 -6.77
CA PRO A 59 11.38 4.53 -7.82
C PRO A 59 10.81 3.54 -8.84
N GLY A 60 11.16 3.71 -10.13
CA GLY A 60 10.54 3.01 -11.27
C GLY A 60 10.52 1.47 -11.19
N SER A 61 11.29 0.89 -10.27
CA SER A 61 11.12 -0.48 -9.80
C SER A 61 10.55 -0.48 -8.39
N ARG A 62 9.31 -0.96 -8.21
CA ARG A 62 8.71 -1.31 -6.90
C ARG A 62 9.40 -2.53 -6.24
N LYS A 63 10.65 -2.80 -6.64
CA LYS A 63 11.47 -3.89 -6.12
C LYS A 63 11.76 -3.60 -4.66
N GLY A 64 11.56 -4.62 -3.82
CA GLY A 64 11.72 -4.49 -2.39
C GLY A 64 10.58 -3.79 -1.67
N LEU A 65 9.53 -3.33 -2.36
CA LEU A 65 8.38 -2.75 -1.67
C LEU A 65 7.58 -3.84 -0.96
N ARG A 66 7.39 -3.70 0.35
CA ARG A 66 6.69 -4.68 1.18
C ARG A 66 5.58 -4.05 2.01
N MET A 67 4.59 -4.87 2.31
CA MET A 67 3.43 -4.53 3.14
C MET A 67 3.81 -4.69 4.61
N LYS A 68 3.37 -3.78 5.47
CA LYS A 68 3.52 -3.88 6.92
C LYS A 68 2.32 -3.25 7.64
N GLY A 69 2.28 -3.43 8.96
CA GLY A 69 1.33 -2.74 9.82
C GLY A 69 -0.09 -3.33 9.75
N PRO A 70 -1.05 -2.67 10.42
CA PRO A 70 -2.40 -3.20 10.59
C PRO A 70 -3.17 -3.30 9.26
N ALA A 71 -2.91 -2.40 8.31
CA ALA A 71 -3.50 -2.47 6.98
C ALA A 71 -3.08 -3.72 6.19
N ALA A 72 -1.86 -4.21 6.38
CA ALA A 72 -1.40 -5.44 5.73
C ALA A 72 -2.11 -6.67 6.32
N ALA A 73 -2.34 -6.69 7.63
CA ALA A 73 -3.11 -7.75 8.28
C ALA A 73 -4.57 -7.75 7.81
N ASP A 74 -5.21 -6.58 7.77
CA ASP A 74 -6.58 -6.41 7.28
C ASP A 74 -6.72 -6.86 5.82
N TYR A 75 -5.77 -6.48 4.96
CA TYR A 75 -5.76 -6.93 3.57
C TYR A 75 -5.67 -8.45 3.42
N ILE A 76 -4.87 -9.12 4.25
CA ILE A 76 -4.75 -10.59 4.24
C ILE A 76 -6.08 -11.22 4.62
N VAL A 77 -6.72 -10.74 5.70
CA VAL A 77 -8.04 -11.22 6.15
C VAL A 77 -9.10 -10.98 5.07
N SER A 78 -9.10 -9.80 4.45
CA SER A 78 -10.09 -9.44 3.43
C SER A 78 -9.87 -10.15 2.09
N SER A 79 -8.64 -10.46 1.70
CA SER A 79 -8.33 -11.12 0.42
C SER A 79 -8.34 -12.65 0.52
N TYR A 80 -8.15 -13.20 1.71
CA TYR A 80 -8.16 -14.65 1.96
C TYR A 80 -9.17 -15.01 3.05
N PRO A 81 -10.49 -14.85 2.78
CA PRO A 81 -11.52 -15.18 3.75
C PRO A 81 -11.60 -16.67 4.11
N GLU A 82 -11.01 -17.57 3.29
CA GLU A 82 -10.98 -19.02 3.54
C GLU A 82 -9.87 -19.49 4.49
N LEU A 83 -9.03 -18.59 5.01
CA LEU A 83 -7.95 -18.93 5.94
C LEU A 83 -8.34 -18.76 7.43
N VAL A 84 -9.62 -18.51 7.72
CA VAL A 84 -10.19 -18.32 9.07
C VAL A 84 -11.14 -19.46 9.44
#